data_AF-A0A813JB72-F1
#
_entry.id   AF-A0A813JB72-F1
#
_cell.length_a   1.000
_cell.length_b   1.000
_cell.length_c   1.000
_cell.angle_alpha   90.00
_cell.angle_beta   90.00
_cell.angle_gamma   90.00
#
_symmetry.space_group_name_H-M   'P 1'
#
loop_
_entity.id
_entity.type
_entity.pdbx_description
1 polymer ?
#
loop_
_entity_poly.entity_id
_entity_poly.type
_entity_poly.pdbx_seq_one_letter_code
_entity_poly.pdbx_strand_id
1 'polypeptide(L)'
;MHEAWTRACGATSPVVHRGQFVPASSSSHSFCQPFRSFSLGPGSLGCSPARAVPVARAAVAIATAKATAAKTKAGQPSALSALGLPPLNKRIFLVTGATDGIGLHTAEMLAKQGATVLMHGRDEGKLKHYMGHLSQKYATRTTVYKNGTRITKEGATFDGFIADLGDMREVEGLAESISERYGRLHGLLHNAATIDGDMKGKKILTWDQNEQTMAVNALAPFLLTSKLMPLLQKAGSARVIFTSTEKLTGEDHLDDLQC
;
A
#
# COMPACT_ATOMS: atom_id res chain seq x y z
N MET A 1 4.25 3.16 -49.22
CA MET A 1 5.70 2.94 -49.38
C MET A 1 6.21 2.47 -48.03
N HIS A 2 7.00 1.39 -48.00
CA HIS A 2 7.43 0.67 -46.81
C HIS A 2 8.94 0.87 -46.61
N GLU A 3 9.37 1.34 -45.44
CA GLU A 3 10.70 1.10 -44.85
C GLU A 3 10.48 1.10 -43.32
N ALA A 4 10.65 0.03 -42.52
CA ALA A 4 11.45 -1.20 -42.59
C ALA A 4 12.94 -1.02 -42.27
N TRP A 5 13.26 -0.79 -40.99
CA TRP A 5 14.62 -0.96 -40.47
C TRP A 5 14.81 -2.36 -39.89
N THR A 6 15.87 -3.06 -40.31
CA THR A 6 16.09 -4.48 -40.01
C THR A 6 17.55 -4.73 -39.59
N ARG A 7 17.73 -5.49 -38.51
CA ARG A 7 18.93 -6.28 -38.12
C ARG A 7 20.32 -5.61 -38.11
N ALA A 8 20.98 -5.76 -36.96
CA ALA A 8 22.36 -6.24 -36.92
C ALA A 8 22.57 -7.14 -35.69
N CYS A 9 22.73 -8.45 -35.92
CA CYS A 9 23.22 -9.38 -34.89
C CYS A 9 24.74 -9.48 -35.02
N GLY A 10 25.49 -9.15 -33.97
CA GLY A 10 26.94 -9.38 -33.89
C GLY A 10 27.23 -10.60 -33.01
N ALA A 11 27.93 -11.59 -33.55
CA ALA A 11 28.22 -12.84 -32.84
C ALA A 11 29.32 -12.67 -31.78
N THR A 12 29.24 -13.43 -30.69
CA THR A 12 30.34 -13.64 -29.75
C THR A 12 30.53 -15.12 -29.42
N SER A 13 31.69 -15.64 -29.80
CA SER A 13 32.35 -16.83 -29.23
C SER A 13 33.85 -16.51 -29.21
N PRO A 14 34.56 -16.84 -28.12
CA PRO A 14 35.71 -17.70 -28.33
C PRO A 14 35.84 -18.82 -27.28
N VAL A 15 36.64 -19.82 -27.66
CA VAL A 15 36.88 -21.08 -26.96
C VAL A 15 38.13 -20.98 -26.07
N VAL A 16 37.95 -21.29 -24.78
CA VAL A 16 38.80 -22.13 -23.88
C VAL A 16 40.34 -22.01 -23.97
N HIS A 17 41.01 -21.68 -22.84
CA HIS A 17 41.87 -22.63 -22.09
C HIS A 17 42.54 -22.10 -20.81
N ARG A 18 42.57 -22.97 -19.78
CA ARG A 18 43.52 -23.07 -18.63
C ARG A 18 43.65 -21.82 -17.70
N GLY A 19 43.54 -21.92 -16.38
CA GLY A 19 43.22 -23.04 -15.48
C GLY A 19 44.03 -22.95 -14.19
N GLN A 20 43.46 -23.38 -13.06
CA GLN A 20 44.18 -23.94 -11.90
C GLN A 20 43.17 -24.53 -10.90
N PHE A 21 43.58 -25.62 -10.24
CA PHE A 21 42.75 -26.47 -9.38
C PHE A 21 43.51 -26.62 -8.05
N VAL A 22 42.89 -26.28 -6.92
CA VAL A 22 43.39 -26.61 -5.57
C VAL A 22 42.19 -27.02 -4.71
N PRO A 23 42.20 -28.19 -4.06
CA PRO A 23 41.05 -28.73 -3.35
C PRO A 23 40.99 -28.30 -1.88
N ALA A 24 39.78 -28.39 -1.29
CA ALA A 24 39.59 -28.48 0.15
C ALA A 24 38.98 -29.84 0.50
N SER A 25 39.53 -30.51 1.51
CA SER A 25 39.26 -31.91 1.86
C SER A 25 38.36 -32.06 3.10
N SER A 26 37.59 -33.17 3.16
CA SER A 26 37.24 -34.04 4.32
C SER A 26 37.51 -33.53 5.76
N SER A 27 36.76 -33.79 6.84
CA SER A 27 35.82 -34.88 7.25
C SER A 27 35.44 -34.67 8.74
N SER A 28 34.43 -35.29 9.40
CA SER A 28 33.23 -36.06 9.01
C SER A 28 32.38 -36.43 10.26
N HIS A 29 31.07 -36.62 10.10
CA HIS A 29 30.20 -37.57 10.84
C HIS A 29 30.17 -37.60 12.39
N SER A 30 29.00 -37.31 12.97
CA SER A 30 28.25 -38.16 13.95
C SER A 30 27.06 -37.38 14.53
N PHE A 31 25.94 -37.91 15.03
CA PHE A 31 25.25 -39.20 14.99
C PHE A 31 24.09 -39.01 16.01
N CYS A 32 22.82 -38.95 15.59
CA CYS A 32 21.70 -39.01 16.55
C CYS A 32 20.39 -39.54 15.95
N GLN A 33 20.17 -40.83 16.20
CA GLN A 33 18.95 -41.46 16.71
C GLN A 33 17.67 -41.48 15.82
N PRO A 34 17.09 -42.66 15.56
CA PRO A 34 15.85 -42.81 14.81
C PRO A 34 14.59 -42.53 15.65
N PHE A 35 13.49 -42.27 14.94
CA PHE A 35 12.15 -42.02 15.49
C PHE A 35 11.72 -43.05 16.56
N ARG A 36 11.30 -42.57 17.73
CA ARG A 36 10.42 -43.34 18.62
C ARG A 36 8.99 -43.25 18.13
N SER A 37 8.36 -44.39 17.87
CA SER A 37 6.93 -44.50 17.62
C SER A 37 6.13 -44.13 18.87
N PHE A 38 5.38 -43.05 18.81
CA PHE A 38 4.38 -42.73 19.84
C PHE A 38 3.09 -43.52 19.57
N SER A 39 2.81 -44.50 20.42
CA SER A 39 1.52 -45.17 20.47
C SER A 39 0.47 -44.21 21.03
N LEU A 40 -0.42 -43.70 20.16
CA LEU A 40 -1.61 -42.98 20.56
C LEU A 40 -2.73 -44.00 20.85
N GLY A 41 -3.11 -44.13 22.11
CA GLY A 41 -4.30 -44.88 22.51
C GLY A 41 -5.60 -44.24 22.03
N PRO A 42 -6.74 -44.97 22.04
CA PRO A 42 -8.00 -44.49 21.50
C PRO A 42 -8.63 -43.40 22.38
N GLY A 43 -8.25 -42.15 22.13
CA GLY A 43 -8.90 -40.96 22.69
C GLY A 43 -10.20 -40.65 21.94
N SER A 44 -11.32 -40.58 22.66
CA SER A 44 -12.63 -40.24 22.11
C SER A 44 -12.68 -38.81 21.55
N LEU A 45 -12.82 -38.68 20.24
CA LEU A 45 -13.05 -37.39 19.58
C LEU A 45 -14.50 -36.91 19.84
N GLY A 46 -14.69 -36.24 20.97
CA GLY A 46 -15.91 -35.51 21.27
C GLY A 46 -16.08 -34.30 20.35
N CYS A 47 -17.03 -34.37 19.42
CA CYS A 47 -17.32 -33.29 18.49
C CYS A 47 -18.07 -32.15 19.21
N SER A 48 -17.37 -31.05 19.55
CA SER A 48 -18.02 -29.83 20.05
C SER A 48 -18.73 -29.08 18.91
N PRO A 49 -20.01 -28.68 19.07
CA PRO A 49 -20.70 -27.91 18.04
C PRO A 49 -20.11 -26.51 17.89
N ALA A 50 -19.92 -26.07 16.64
CA ALA A 50 -19.39 -24.75 16.33
C ALA A 50 -20.31 -23.63 16.84
N ARG A 51 -19.76 -22.71 17.63
CA ARG A 51 -20.50 -21.60 18.21
C ARG A 51 -20.61 -20.47 17.17
N ALA A 52 -21.82 -20.20 16.68
CA ALA A 52 -22.05 -19.15 15.68
C ALA A 52 -21.66 -17.77 16.23
N VAL A 53 -20.86 -17.03 15.46
CA VAL A 53 -20.51 -15.63 15.74
C VAL A 53 -21.51 -14.72 15.00
N PRO A 54 -22.25 -13.83 15.69
CA PRO A 54 -23.20 -12.95 15.03
C PRO A 54 -22.49 -11.84 14.25
N VAL A 55 -22.67 -11.80 12.94
CA VAL A 55 -22.20 -10.70 12.09
C VAL A 55 -23.15 -9.52 12.24
N ALA A 56 -22.79 -8.56 13.09
CA ALA A 56 -23.55 -7.32 13.25
C ALA A 56 -23.42 -6.44 12.00
N ARG A 57 -24.54 -6.15 11.32
CA ARG A 57 -24.61 -5.15 10.25
C ARG A 57 -24.32 -3.76 10.82
N ALA A 58 -23.12 -3.24 10.60
CA ALA A 58 -22.81 -1.84 10.84
C ALA A 58 -23.44 -0.97 9.75
N ALA A 59 -24.36 -0.07 10.13
CA ALA A 59 -24.92 0.91 9.20
C ALA A 59 -23.87 1.98 8.86
N VAL A 60 -23.63 2.21 7.57
CA VAL A 60 -22.74 3.28 7.10
C VAL A 60 -23.48 4.62 7.15
N ALA A 61 -23.14 5.46 8.12
CA ALA A 61 -23.65 6.83 8.18
C ALA A 61 -22.87 7.73 7.21
N ILE A 62 -23.47 8.05 6.05
CA ILE A 62 -22.90 9.00 5.09
C ILE A 62 -23.11 10.44 5.60
N ALA A 63 -22.07 11.01 6.22
CA ALA A 63 -22.08 12.40 6.69
C ALA A 63 -21.68 13.38 5.58
N THR A 64 -22.66 14.04 4.95
CA THR A 64 -22.45 15.08 3.94
C THR A 64 -22.02 16.42 4.56
N ALA A 65 -20.76 16.53 4.98
CA ALA A 65 -20.20 17.76 5.53
C ALA A 65 -19.84 18.78 4.42
N LYS A 66 -20.68 19.80 4.22
CA LYS A 66 -20.41 20.91 3.30
C LYS A 66 -19.36 21.86 3.90
N ALA A 67 -18.07 21.56 3.65
CA ALA A 67 -16.95 22.27 4.26
C ALA A 67 -16.77 23.69 3.70
N THR A 68 -17.26 24.71 4.43
CA THR A 68 -16.88 26.11 4.22
C THR A 68 -15.49 26.37 4.82
N ALA A 69 -14.59 26.97 4.04
CA ALA A 69 -13.20 27.18 4.42
C ALA A 69 -13.02 28.34 5.42
N ALA A 70 -13.35 28.11 6.70
CA ALA A 70 -13.12 29.08 7.77
C ALA A 70 -11.61 29.19 8.10
N LYS A 71 -11.08 30.42 8.06
CA LYS A 71 -9.70 30.73 8.51
C LYS A 71 -9.54 30.35 9.99
N THR A 72 -8.79 29.29 10.26
CA THR A 72 -8.61 28.75 11.62
C THR A 72 -7.73 29.70 12.44
N LYS A 73 -8.28 30.28 13.52
CA LYS A 73 -7.52 31.14 14.43
C LYS A 73 -6.54 30.29 15.25
N ALA A 74 -5.33 30.81 15.48
CA ALA A 74 -4.28 30.11 16.22
C ALA A 74 -4.72 29.80 17.67
N GLY A 75 -4.81 28.49 17.98
CA GLY A 75 -5.16 28.01 19.32
C GLY A 75 -6.63 27.58 19.51
N GLN A 76 -7.42 27.43 18.44
CA GLN A 76 -8.62 26.59 18.49
C GLN A 76 -8.26 25.11 18.28
N PRO A 77 -9.04 24.16 18.83
CA PRO A 77 -8.96 22.75 18.43
C PRO A 77 -9.05 22.61 16.91
N SER A 78 -8.37 21.60 16.33
CA SER A 78 -8.56 21.30 14.91
C SER A 78 -10.02 20.90 14.66
N ALA A 79 -10.51 21.06 13.44
CA ALA A 79 -11.86 20.62 13.08
C ALA A 79 -12.10 19.13 13.43
N LEU A 80 -11.05 18.31 13.36
CA LEU A 80 -11.09 16.91 13.79
C LEU A 80 -11.24 16.77 15.30
N SER A 81 -10.46 17.49 16.12
CA SER A 81 -10.60 17.38 17.58
C SER A 81 -11.88 18.04 18.10
N ALA A 82 -12.47 18.99 17.37
CA ALA A 82 -13.82 19.51 17.62
C ALA A 82 -14.93 18.46 17.37
N LEU A 83 -14.67 17.48 16.50
CA LEU A 83 -15.52 16.30 16.27
C LEU A 83 -15.16 15.11 17.19
N GLY A 84 -14.29 15.30 18.19
CA GLY A 84 -13.80 14.24 19.06
C GLY A 84 -12.84 13.24 18.38
N LEU A 85 -12.42 13.49 17.15
CA LEU A 85 -11.51 12.62 16.40
C LEU A 85 -10.05 12.83 16.86
N PRO A 86 -9.24 11.77 16.91
CA PRO A 86 -7.84 11.89 17.30
C PRO A 86 -7.07 12.78 16.31
N PRO A 87 -6.09 13.57 16.78
CA PRO A 87 -5.29 14.37 15.88
C PRO A 87 -4.42 13.46 14.98
N LEU A 88 -4.16 13.91 13.76
CA LEU A 88 -3.40 13.16 12.75
C LEU A 88 -1.91 13.53 12.73
N ASN A 89 -1.49 14.49 13.55
CA ASN A 89 -0.06 14.78 13.70
C ASN A 89 0.69 13.54 14.20
N LYS A 90 1.87 13.27 13.63
CA LYS A 90 2.68 12.07 13.91
C LYS A 90 2.03 10.73 13.51
N ARG A 91 0.86 10.74 12.86
CA ARG A 91 0.29 9.55 12.21
C ARG A 91 0.80 9.47 10.77
N ILE A 92 0.94 8.22 10.31
CA ILE A 92 1.58 7.85 9.04
C ILE A 92 0.53 7.21 8.15
N PHE A 93 0.37 7.73 6.93
CA PHE A 93 -0.65 7.28 5.98
C PHE A 93 -0.03 6.98 4.62
N LEU A 94 -0.30 5.80 4.06
CA LEU A 94 0.00 5.52 2.65
C LEU A 94 -1.22 5.88 1.80
N VAL A 95 -1.00 6.68 0.76
CA VAL A 95 -2.01 7.00 -0.26
C VAL A 95 -1.51 6.50 -1.61
N THR A 96 -2.21 5.53 -2.20
CA THR A 96 -1.91 5.06 -3.55
C THR A 96 -2.55 5.99 -4.59
N GLY A 97 -1.83 6.30 -5.67
CA GLY A 97 -2.32 7.23 -6.69
C GLY A 97 -2.32 8.68 -6.18
N ALA A 98 -1.36 9.04 -5.34
CA ALA A 98 -1.24 10.35 -4.69
C ALA A 98 -0.77 11.48 -5.63
N THR A 99 -0.63 11.21 -6.92
CA THR A 99 -0.11 12.13 -7.95
C THR A 99 -1.20 12.79 -8.80
N ASP A 100 -2.48 12.48 -8.57
CA ASP A 100 -3.61 13.10 -9.28
C ASP A 100 -4.91 13.04 -8.44
N GLY A 101 -5.91 13.81 -8.86
CA GLY A 101 -7.30 13.72 -8.41
C GLY A 101 -7.52 13.58 -6.90
N ILE A 102 -8.36 12.60 -6.52
CA ILE A 102 -8.77 12.33 -5.14
C ILE A 102 -7.57 11.94 -4.26
N GLY A 103 -6.61 11.21 -4.81
CA GLY A 103 -5.40 10.79 -4.09
C GLY A 103 -4.53 11.98 -3.69
N LEU A 104 -4.22 12.86 -4.65
CA LEU A 104 -3.45 14.08 -4.41
C LEU A 104 -4.17 15.03 -3.45
N HIS A 105 -5.49 15.20 -3.60
CA HIS A 105 -6.30 16.00 -2.67
C HIS A 105 -6.31 15.40 -1.26
N THR A 106 -6.36 14.07 -1.13
CA THR A 106 -6.31 13.41 0.17
C THR A 106 -4.93 13.55 0.82
N ALA A 107 -3.85 13.43 0.06
CA ALA A 107 -2.49 13.71 0.52
C ALA A 107 -2.35 15.16 1.04
N GLU A 108 -2.88 16.16 0.32
CA GLU A 108 -2.93 17.55 0.80
C GLU A 108 -3.78 17.69 2.09
N MET A 109 -4.92 17.01 2.19
CA MET A 109 -5.79 17.10 3.37
C MET A 109 -5.19 16.45 4.62
N LEU A 110 -4.45 15.33 4.47
CA LEU A 110 -3.66 14.72 5.54
C LEU A 110 -2.51 15.64 5.97
N ALA A 111 -1.79 16.23 5.00
CA ALA A 111 -0.70 17.16 5.27
C ALA A 111 -1.15 18.44 6.02
N LYS A 112 -2.33 18.99 5.70
CA LYS A 112 -2.93 20.12 6.45
C LYS A 112 -3.08 19.83 7.96
N GLN A 113 -3.21 18.57 8.35
CA GLN A 113 -3.32 18.12 9.75
C GLN A 113 -1.96 17.76 10.39
N GLY A 114 -0.84 17.93 9.69
CA GLY A 114 0.52 17.63 10.17
C GLY A 114 0.88 16.14 10.17
N ALA A 115 0.22 15.34 9.33
CA ALA A 115 0.52 13.91 9.19
C ALA A 115 1.83 13.65 8.42
N THR A 116 2.37 12.45 8.59
CA THR A 116 3.33 11.85 7.64
C THR A 116 2.54 11.20 6.50
N VAL A 117 2.81 11.60 5.27
CA VAL A 117 2.12 11.13 4.07
C VAL A 117 3.10 10.40 3.18
N LEU A 118 2.93 9.08 3.06
CA LEU A 118 3.63 8.26 2.10
C LEU A 118 2.85 8.35 0.79
N MET A 119 3.42 9.02 -0.21
CA MET A 119 2.80 9.27 -1.49
C MET A 119 3.26 8.21 -2.49
N HIS A 120 2.33 7.42 -3.03
CA HIS A 120 2.62 6.43 -4.05
C HIS A 120 2.08 6.84 -5.43
N GLY A 121 2.87 6.64 -6.50
CA GLY A 121 2.44 6.79 -7.89
C GLY A 121 3.41 6.13 -8.88
N ARG A 122 2.98 5.99 -10.14
CA ARG A 122 3.76 5.35 -11.22
C ARG A 122 4.76 6.27 -11.91
N ASP A 123 4.44 7.57 -11.96
CA ASP A 123 5.22 8.59 -12.67
C ASP A 123 6.13 9.33 -11.69
N GLU A 124 7.45 9.14 -11.83
CA GLU A 124 8.45 9.75 -10.96
C GLU A 124 8.48 11.29 -11.05
N GLY A 125 8.25 11.84 -12.24
CA GLY A 125 8.22 13.28 -12.47
C GLY A 125 7.03 13.94 -11.77
N LYS A 126 5.83 13.39 -11.94
CA LYS A 126 4.62 13.83 -11.23
C LYS A 126 4.75 13.67 -9.72
N LEU A 127 5.29 12.54 -9.24
CA LEU A 127 5.48 12.32 -7.81
C LEU A 127 6.43 13.33 -7.19
N LYS A 128 7.62 13.53 -7.79
CA LYS A 128 8.58 14.55 -7.35
C LYS A 128 7.98 15.96 -7.36
N HIS A 129 7.25 16.32 -8.42
CA HIS A 129 6.60 17.63 -8.55
C HIS A 129 5.59 17.89 -7.42
N TYR A 130 4.61 17.00 -7.24
CA TYR A 130 3.56 17.20 -6.23
C TYR A 130 4.07 17.04 -4.80
N MET A 131 4.97 16.09 -4.54
CA MET A 131 5.60 15.93 -3.23
C MET A 131 6.40 17.19 -2.85
N GLY A 132 7.17 17.77 -3.78
CA GLY A 132 7.90 19.02 -3.57
C GLY A 132 6.98 20.20 -3.26
N HIS A 133 5.90 20.37 -4.05
CA HIS A 133 4.90 21.41 -3.83
C HIS A 133 4.19 21.29 -2.47
N LEU A 134 3.76 20.07 -2.08
CA LEU A 134 3.14 19.84 -0.77
C LEU A 134 4.12 20.02 0.39
N SER A 135 5.39 19.61 0.21
CA SER A 135 6.46 19.82 1.21
C SER A 135 6.68 21.31 1.47
N GLN A 136 6.83 22.13 0.42
CA GLN A 136 6.98 23.58 0.55
C GLN A 136 5.78 24.22 1.26
N LYS A 137 4.57 23.72 1.01
CA LYS A 137 3.31 24.26 1.53
C LYS A 137 3.01 23.82 2.98
N TYR A 138 3.49 22.66 3.43
CA TYR A 138 3.06 22.04 4.71
C TYR A 138 4.16 21.54 5.65
N ALA A 139 5.42 21.44 5.25
CA ALA A 139 6.50 20.92 6.11
C ALA A 139 7.04 21.93 7.16
N THR A 140 6.42 23.10 7.28
CA THR A 140 6.88 24.17 8.20
C THR A 140 6.60 23.83 9.67
N ARG A 141 7.68 23.75 10.46
CA ARG A 141 7.61 23.73 11.94
C ARG A 141 7.49 25.16 12.46
N THR A 142 6.41 25.46 13.18
CA THR A 142 6.20 26.78 13.81
C THR A 142 6.20 26.63 15.32
N THR A 143 6.95 27.48 16.03
CA THR A 143 6.90 27.57 17.50
C THR A 143 6.44 28.96 17.90
N VAL A 144 5.39 29.04 18.72
CA VAL A 144 4.88 30.29 19.30
C VAL A 144 4.75 30.16 20.81
N TYR A 145 4.92 31.25 21.53
CA TYR A 145 4.67 31.31 22.96
C TYR A 145 3.31 31.99 23.20
N LYS A 146 2.44 31.35 23.99
CA LYS A 146 1.13 31.88 24.37
C LYS A 146 0.96 31.74 25.88
N ASN A 147 0.82 32.87 26.58
CA ASN A 147 0.71 32.93 28.04
C ASN A 147 1.86 32.18 28.76
N GLY A 148 3.10 32.37 28.29
CA GLY A 148 4.29 31.64 28.78
C GLY A 148 4.44 30.20 28.29
N THR A 149 3.37 29.57 27.79
CA THR A 149 3.39 28.19 27.27
C THR A 149 3.93 28.13 25.85
N ARG A 150 4.93 27.26 25.61
CA ARG A 150 5.46 26.98 24.26
C ARG A 150 4.54 26.04 23.48
N ILE A 151 3.97 26.54 22.39
CA ILE A 151 3.16 25.77 21.44
C ILE A 151 3.98 25.53 20.17
N THR A 152 4.36 24.28 19.92
CA THR A 152 5.01 23.87 18.66
C THR A 152 3.99 23.18 17.77
N LYS A 153 3.72 23.76 16.60
CA LYS A 153 3.07 23.06 15.49
C LYS A 153 4.17 22.41 14.64
N GLU A 154 4.17 21.08 14.59
CA GLU A 154 4.98 20.33 13.65
C GLU A 154 4.31 20.36 12.26
N GLY A 155 5.12 20.45 11.21
CA GLY A 155 4.66 20.37 9.83
C GLY A 155 4.37 18.94 9.39
N ALA A 156 3.81 18.79 8.20
CA ALA A 156 3.71 17.48 7.54
C ALA A 156 5.09 16.95 7.14
N THR A 157 5.18 15.64 6.95
CA THR A 157 6.36 14.96 6.39
C THR A 157 5.92 14.12 5.20
N PHE A 158 6.77 13.96 4.20
CA PHE A 158 6.45 13.29 2.94
C PHE A 158 7.58 12.37 2.51
N ASP A 159 7.25 11.14 2.17
CA ASP A 159 8.13 10.20 1.47
C ASP A 159 7.41 9.75 0.19
N GLY A 160 8.17 9.63 -0.91
CA GLY A 160 7.67 9.22 -2.22
C GLY A 160 8.05 7.77 -2.54
N PHE A 161 7.08 7.00 -3.02
CA PHE A 161 7.27 5.61 -3.47
C PHE A 161 6.81 5.44 -4.92
N ILE A 162 7.67 4.85 -5.75
CA ILE A 162 7.36 4.50 -7.14
C ILE A 162 7.15 2.99 -7.22
N ALA A 163 6.01 2.61 -7.80
CA ALA A 163 5.69 1.23 -8.17
C ALA A 163 4.57 1.23 -9.22
N ASP A 164 4.52 0.26 -10.13
CA ASP A 164 3.30 -0.09 -10.86
C ASP A 164 2.51 -1.17 -10.11
N LEU A 165 1.27 -0.86 -9.75
CA LEU A 165 0.36 -1.81 -9.11
C LEU A 165 -0.19 -2.86 -10.08
N GLY A 166 0.10 -2.76 -11.38
CA GLY A 166 -0.10 -3.84 -12.34
C GLY A 166 0.93 -4.98 -12.22
N ASP A 167 2.07 -4.75 -11.57
CA ASP A 167 3.11 -5.76 -11.35
C ASP A 167 3.17 -6.17 -9.87
N MET A 168 2.81 -7.43 -9.57
CA MET A 168 2.74 -7.86 -8.18
C MET A 168 4.11 -7.82 -7.48
N ARG A 169 5.22 -7.91 -8.22
CA ARG A 169 6.58 -7.84 -7.66
C ARG A 169 6.91 -6.43 -7.17
N GLU A 170 6.45 -5.40 -7.91
CA GLU A 170 6.59 -4.01 -7.48
C GLU A 170 5.69 -3.69 -6.29
N VAL A 171 4.51 -4.33 -6.17
CA VAL A 171 3.66 -4.25 -4.98
C VAL A 171 4.35 -4.85 -3.74
N GLU A 172 5.07 -5.95 -3.89
CA GLU A 172 5.88 -6.53 -2.80
C GLU A 172 7.05 -5.61 -2.42
N GLY A 173 7.84 -5.15 -3.40
CA GLY A 173 8.97 -4.23 -3.17
C GLY A 173 8.55 -2.89 -2.55
N LEU A 174 7.36 -2.38 -2.89
CA LEU A 174 6.72 -1.23 -2.24
C LEU A 174 6.46 -1.50 -0.76
N ALA A 175 5.87 -2.66 -0.43
CA ALA A 175 5.54 -3.03 0.94
C ALA A 175 6.80 -3.25 1.80
N GLU A 176 7.84 -3.84 1.22
CA GLU A 176 9.16 -4.03 1.85
C GLU A 176 9.84 -2.68 2.11
N SER A 177 9.93 -1.81 1.10
CA SER A 177 10.50 -0.46 1.20
C SER A 177 9.83 0.40 2.27
N ILE A 178 8.52 0.25 2.47
CA ILE A 178 7.79 0.91 3.55
C ILE A 178 8.11 0.28 4.91
N SER A 179 8.19 -1.05 4.99
CA SER A 179 8.43 -1.80 6.23
C SER A 179 9.83 -1.62 6.80
N GLU A 180 10.84 -1.43 5.95
CA GLU A 180 12.21 -1.08 6.36
C GLU A 180 12.28 0.31 7.00
N ARG A 181 11.50 1.27 6.49
CA ARG A 181 11.55 2.69 6.89
C ARG A 181 10.62 3.02 8.04
N TYR A 182 9.49 2.31 8.16
CA TYR A 182 8.41 2.66 9.08
C TYR A 182 8.01 1.53 10.01
N GLY A 183 8.18 1.74 11.31
CA GLY A 183 7.78 0.77 12.33
C GLY A 183 6.26 0.61 12.56
N ARG A 184 5.40 1.42 11.91
CA ARG A 184 3.93 1.36 12.00
C ARG A 184 3.26 2.13 10.86
N LEU A 185 2.03 1.76 10.51
CA LEU A 185 1.20 2.44 9.51
C LEU A 185 -0.18 2.72 10.12
N HIS A 186 -0.61 3.98 10.17
CA HIS A 186 -1.86 4.38 10.83
C HIS A 186 -3.04 4.45 9.87
N GLY A 187 -2.79 4.57 8.57
CA GLY A 187 -3.81 4.33 7.57
C GLY A 187 -3.24 3.97 6.20
N LEU A 188 -4.05 3.27 5.42
CA LEU A 188 -3.77 2.85 4.07
C LEU A 188 -4.98 3.20 3.21
N LEU A 189 -4.80 4.07 2.22
CA LEU A 189 -5.83 4.42 1.25
C LEU A 189 -5.47 3.79 -0.10
N HIS A 190 -6.25 2.78 -0.47
CA HIS A 190 -6.29 2.22 -1.82
C HIS A 190 -7.15 3.13 -2.70
N ASN A 191 -6.50 4.10 -3.32
CA ASN A 191 -7.11 5.08 -4.22
C ASN A 191 -6.57 4.98 -5.65
N ALA A 192 -5.39 4.40 -5.87
CA ALA A 192 -4.94 4.04 -7.21
C ALA A 192 -5.95 3.06 -7.81
N ALA A 193 -6.51 3.45 -8.95
CA ALA A 193 -7.43 2.66 -9.73
C ALA A 193 -7.20 2.94 -11.21
N THR A 194 -7.56 1.98 -12.04
CA THR A 194 -7.60 2.12 -13.49
C THR A 194 -8.93 1.58 -14.05
N ILE A 195 -9.18 1.84 -15.33
CA ILE A 195 -10.22 1.19 -16.13
C ILE A 195 -9.56 0.94 -17.49
N ASP A 196 -8.85 -0.17 -17.59
CA ASP A 196 -8.10 -0.58 -18.76
C ASP A 196 -8.86 -1.68 -19.53
N GLY A 197 -8.62 -1.78 -20.84
CA GLY A 197 -9.41 -2.61 -21.76
C GLY A 197 -10.40 -1.79 -22.59
N ASP A 198 -11.20 -2.47 -23.43
CA ASP A 198 -12.41 -1.85 -23.96
C ASP A 198 -13.65 -2.34 -23.20
N MET A 199 -14.66 -1.48 -23.06
CA MET A 199 -15.94 -1.82 -22.43
C MET A 199 -16.78 -2.82 -23.25
N LYS A 200 -16.15 -3.57 -24.16
CA LYS A 200 -16.74 -4.57 -25.06
C LYS A 200 -16.09 -5.96 -24.87
N GLY A 201 -15.26 -6.14 -23.84
CA GLY A 201 -14.67 -7.42 -23.43
C GLY A 201 -13.22 -7.65 -23.86
N LYS A 202 -12.53 -6.65 -24.44
CA LYS A 202 -11.10 -6.78 -24.73
C LYS A 202 -10.27 -6.51 -23.47
N LYS A 203 -9.80 -7.59 -22.85
CA LYS A 203 -8.85 -7.56 -21.72
C LYS A 203 -7.50 -6.98 -22.14
N ILE A 204 -6.90 -6.17 -21.26
CA ILE A 204 -5.46 -5.88 -21.27
C ILE A 204 -4.86 -6.73 -20.15
N LEU A 205 -3.83 -7.52 -20.47
CA LEU A 205 -3.20 -8.41 -19.50
C LEU A 205 -1.89 -7.83 -18.97
N THR A 206 -1.67 -7.98 -17.67
CA THR A 206 -0.38 -7.73 -17.03
C THR A 206 0.66 -8.78 -17.43
N TRP A 207 1.92 -8.57 -17.04
CA TRP A 207 2.97 -9.59 -17.16
C TRP A 207 2.55 -10.92 -16.52
N ASP A 208 1.93 -10.86 -15.33
CA ASP A 208 1.45 -12.01 -14.55
C ASP A 208 0.14 -12.63 -15.09
N GLN A 209 -0.29 -12.27 -16.31
CA GLN A 209 -1.51 -12.75 -17.00
C GLN A 209 -2.83 -12.46 -16.28
N ASN A 210 -2.84 -11.48 -15.37
CA ASN A 210 -4.08 -10.94 -14.80
C ASN A 210 -4.62 -9.84 -15.71
N GLU A 211 -5.94 -9.65 -15.76
CA GLU A 211 -6.52 -8.44 -16.35
C GLU A 211 -6.06 -7.21 -15.54
N GLN A 212 -5.69 -6.14 -16.26
CA GLN A 212 -5.01 -4.95 -15.74
C GLN A 212 -5.83 -4.21 -14.67
N THR A 213 -7.14 -4.09 -14.87
CA THR A 213 -8.08 -3.47 -13.92
C THR A 213 -8.22 -4.31 -12.65
N MET A 214 -8.36 -5.63 -12.77
CA MET A 214 -8.34 -6.57 -11.65
C MET A 214 -7.03 -6.50 -10.86
N ALA A 215 -5.90 -6.47 -11.56
CA ALA A 215 -4.58 -6.37 -10.95
C ALA A 215 -4.44 -5.10 -10.09
N VAL A 216 -4.70 -3.93 -10.67
CA VAL A 216 -4.55 -2.63 -10.00
C VAL A 216 -5.63 -2.40 -8.93
N ASN A 217 -6.89 -2.75 -9.18
CA ASN A 217 -8.02 -2.34 -8.35
C ASN A 217 -8.36 -3.36 -7.25
N ALA A 218 -7.91 -4.61 -7.34
CA ALA A 218 -8.24 -5.67 -6.37
C ALA A 218 -7.02 -6.46 -5.89
N LEU A 219 -6.19 -7.02 -6.79
CA LEU A 219 -5.07 -7.88 -6.39
C LEU A 219 -3.98 -7.10 -5.65
N ALA A 220 -3.54 -5.96 -6.19
CA ALA A 220 -2.55 -5.10 -5.54
C ALA A 220 -3.04 -4.57 -4.18
N PRO A 221 -4.29 -4.05 -4.02
CA PRO A 221 -4.84 -3.70 -2.71
C PRO A 221 -4.85 -4.85 -1.71
N PHE A 222 -5.21 -6.07 -2.13
CA PHE A 222 -5.18 -7.26 -1.28
C PHE A 222 -3.74 -7.61 -0.83
N LEU A 223 -2.81 -7.70 -1.79
CA LEU A 223 -1.41 -8.05 -1.54
C LEU A 223 -0.71 -7.01 -0.66
N LEU A 224 -0.83 -5.72 -1.01
CA LEU A 224 -0.25 -4.60 -0.27
C LEU A 224 -0.78 -4.53 1.17
N THR A 225 -2.09 -4.73 1.37
CA THR A 225 -2.68 -4.78 2.73
C THR A 225 -2.14 -5.96 3.52
N SER A 226 -1.99 -7.12 2.89
CA SER A 226 -1.50 -8.34 3.53
C SER A 226 -0.04 -8.22 3.96
N LYS A 227 0.83 -7.68 3.09
CA LYS A 227 2.25 -7.44 3.38
C LYS A 227 2.44 -6.35 4.45
N LEU A 228 1.63 -5.29 4.44
CA LEU A 228 1.69 -4.19 5.43
C LEU A 228 0.91 -4.47 6.73
N MET A 229 0.23 -5.62 6.85
CA MET A 229 -0.56 -5.99 8.04
C MET A 229 0.23 -5.87 9.36
N PRO A 230 1.51 -6.28 9.47
CA PRO A 230 2.28 -6.11 10.70
C PRO A 230 2.46 -4.64 11.12
N LEU A 231 2.55 -3.70 10.16
CA LEU A 231 2.66 -2.27 10.46
C LEU A 231 1.32 -1.66 10.87
N LEU A 232 0.23 -2.11 10.23
CA LEU A 232 -1.14 -1.71 10.56
C LEU A 232 -1.51 -2.16 11.98
N GLN A 233 -1.18 -3.40 12.35
CA GLN A 233 -1.37 -3.92 13.71
C GLN A 233 -0.55 -3.13 14.76
N LYS A 234 0.72 -2.82 14.48
CA LYS A 234 1.59 -2.01 15.37
C LYS A 234 1.08 -0.59 15.64
N ALA A 235 0.19 -0.05 14.81
CA ALA A 235 -0.45 1.25 15.07
C ALA A 235 -1.64 1.19 16.05
N GLY A 236 -2.14 -0.01 16.39
CA GLY A 236 -3.24 -0.27 17.35
C GLY A 236 -4.62 0.29 16.99
N SER A 237 -4.68 1.20 16.01
CA SER A 237 -5.87 1.96 15.62
C SER A 237 -5.91 2.22 14.11
N ALA A 238 -5.23 1.39 13.32
CA ALA A 238 -5.11 1.58 11.87
C ALA A 238 -6.47 1.51 11.14
N ARG A 239 -6.53 2.13 9.96
CA ARG A 239 -7.67 2.09 9.04
C ARG A 239 -7.20 1.80 7.62
N VAL A 240 -7.79 0.80 6.99
CA VAL A 240 -7.64 0.56 5.56
C VAL A 240 -8.91 1.07 4.88
N ILE A 241 -8.77 1.88 3.85
CA ILE A 241 -9.86 2.52 3.12
C ILE A 241 -9.67 2.21 1.63
N PHE A 242 -10.76 1.88 0.95
CA PHE A 242 -10.79 1.62 -0.49
C PHE A 242 -11.65 2.69 -1.15
N THR A 243 -11.11 3.37 -2.16
CA THR A 243 -11.91 4.18 -3.09
C THR A 243 -12.54 3.21 -4.09
N SER A 244 -13.84 3.00 -3.98
CA SER A 244 -14.62 2.19 -4.93
C SER A 244 -15.76 3.02 -5.53
N THR A 245 -16.28 2.53 -6.65
CA THR A 245 -17.52 3.05 -7.27
C THR A 245 -18.61 2.00 -7.16
N GLU A 246 -19.85 2.44 -6.97
CA GLU A 246 -21.01 1.56 -7.01
C GLU A 246 -21.40 1.35 -8.48
N LYS A 247 -21.38 0.10 -8.96
CA LYS A 247 -21.80 -0.26 -10.31
C LYS A 247 -23.15 -0.99 -10.22
N LEU A 248 -24.24 -0.22 -10.25
CA LEU A 248 -25.61 -0.71 -10.08
C LEU A 248 -26.19 -1.48 -11.28
N THR A 249 -25.43 -1.64 -12.36
CA THR A 249 -25.92 -2.19 -13.63
C THR A 249 -24.86 -3.07 -14.31
N GLY A 250 -25.08 -4.38 -14.25
CA GLY A 250 -24.32 -5.42 -14.96
C GLY A 250 -24.96 -6.78 -14.68
N GLU A 251 -24.83 -7.73 -15.60
CA GLU A 251 -25.07 -9.14 -15.28
C GLU A 251 -23.84 -9.67 -14.54
N ASP A 252 -24.03 -10.33 -13.39
CA ASP A 252 -22.94 -10.85 -12.57
C ASP A 252 -22.32 -12.10 -13.22
N HIS A 253 -21.32 -11.92 -14.08
CA HIS A 253 -20.55 -13.00 -14.71
C HIS A 253 -19.55 -13.63 -13.72
N LEU A 254 -20.06 -14.33 -12.70
CA LEU A 254 -19.24 -14.95 -11.65
C LEU A 254 -18.27 -16.04 -12.14
N ASP A 255 -18.48 -16.57 -13.35
CA ASP A 255 -17.60 -17.58 -13.97
C ASP A 255 -16.27 -16.98 -14.50
N ASP A 256 -16.20 -15.67 -14.71
CA ASP A 256 -14.98 -14.95 -15.12
C ASP A 256 -14.89 -13.60 -14.42
N LEU A 257 -14.30 -13.60 -13.22
CA LEU A 257 -14.11 -12.38 -12.42
C LEU A 257 -13.16 -11.36 -13.07
N GLN A 258 -12.46 -11.71 -14.15
CA GLN A 258 -11.50 -10.84 -14.85
C GLN A 258 -12.05 -10.36 -16.20
N CYS A 259 -13.38 -10.28 -16.37
CA CYS A 259 -14.07 -9.96 -17.63
C CYS A 259 -13.90 -8.51 -18.13
#